data_AF-A0A7C3B5Q6-F1
#
_entry.id   AF-A0A7C3B5Q6-F1
#
_cell.length_a   1.000
_cell.length_b   1.000
_cell.length_c   1.000
_cell.angle_alpha   90.00
_cell.angle_beta   90.00
_cell.angle_gamma   90.00
#
_symmetry.space_group_name_H-M   'P 1'
#
loop_
_entity.id
_entity.type
_entity.pdbx_description
1 polymer ?
#
loop_
_entity_poly.entity_id
_entity_poly.type
_entity_poly.pdbx_seq_one_letter_code
_entity_poly.pdbx_strand_id
1 'polypeptide(L)'
;MKNNSMKITPVLILLIISTLACNFPQLTVPTAEVEIKTEEDEAPTAISPTSIPTETIAPTIEPSPVTMVDWSNVWVVWIGSSSKKVTFDFLQQGSKLSGSAVVEGGHSYALNGTIANDWQSVNGTLESTNGTSYEFTIYLLDTLAQFNGNLNGTEPFCGARDSSAKPATCFASVVN
;
A
#
# COMPACT_ATOMS: atom_id res chain seq x y z
N MET A 1 25.54 -54.56 -6.29
CA MET A 1 26.27 -53.29 -6.06
C MET A 1 25.72 -52.65 -4.81
N LYS A 2 26.57 -52.40 -3.81
CA LYS A 2 26.22 -52.03 -2.43
C LYS A 2 26.66 -50.58 -2.24
N ASN A 3 25.72 -49.64 -2.20
CA ASN A 3 26.03 -48.22 -2.02
C ASN A 3 25.91 -47.84 -0.55
N ASN A 4 27.00 -47.29 -0.02
CA ASN A 4 27.18 -46.94 1.38
C ASN A 4 26.48 -45.61 1.70
N SER A 5 25.72 -45.61 2.80
CA SER A 5 25.09 -44.44 3.40
C SER A 5 26.14 -43.64 4.19
N MET A 6 26.38 -42.39 3.77
CA MET A 6 27.25 -41.43 4.47
C MET A 6 26.38 -40.61 5.43
N LYS A 7 26.61 -40.77 6.74
CA LYS A 7 25.96 -39.98 7.78
C LYS A 7 26.80 -38.72 8.06
N ILE A 8 26.22 -37.54 7.84
CA ILE A 8 26.81 -36.25 8.20
C ILE A 8 26.23 -35.81 9.54
N THR A 9 27.12 -35.64 10.52
CA THR A 9 26.84 -35.30 11.91
C THR A 9 26.63 -33.79 12.08
N PRO A 10 25.57 -33.30 12.76
CA PRO A 10 25.36 -31.88 13.03
C PRO A 10 25.87 -31.51 14.43
N VAL A 11 27.11 -31.04 14.54
CA VAL A 11 27.63 -30.42 15.77
C VAL A 11 28.49 -29.23 15.36
N LEU A 12 27.83 -28.10 15.07
CA LEU A 12 28.46 -26.77 15.14
C LEU A 12 27.32 -25.73 15.25
N ILE A 13 26.91 -25.38 16.48
CA ILE A 13 27.27 -24.09 17.12
C ILE A 13 26.47 -22.94 16.44
N LEU A 14 25.27 -22.53 16.89
CA LEU A 14 24.81 -22.21 18.26
C LEU A 14 25.59 -21.05 18.92
N LEU A 15 26.04 -20.05 18.14
CA LEU A 15 26.82 -18.91 18.65
C LEU A 15 26.66 -17.61 17.85
N ILE A 16 25.44 -17.25 17.44
CA ILE A 16 25.14 -15.90 16.90
C ILE A 16 23.82 -15.39 17.47
N ILE A 17 23.71 -15.35 18.79
CA ILE A 17 22.60 -14.69 19.51
C ILE A 17 23.25 -13.76 20.54
N SER A 18 23.70 -12.59 20.13
CA SER A 18 23.88 -11.46 21.05
C SER A 18 24.14 -10.15 20.30
N THR A 19 23.54 -9.08 20.82
CA THR A 19 23.81 -7.66 20.58
C THR A 19 23.28 -7.01 19.30
N LEU A 20 21.97 -6.79 19.26
CA LEU A 20 21.40 -5.60 18.62
C LEU A 20 20.61 -4.83 19.69
N ALA A 21 21.34 -4.05 20.48
CA ALA A 21 20.74 -3.07 21.38
C ALA A 21 20.09 -1.96 20.53
N CYS A 22 18.80 -1.74 20.76
CA CYS A 22 18.03 -0.67 20.14
C CYS A 22 18.58 0.70 20.54
N ASN A 23 19.20 1.41 19.61
CA ASN A 23 19.35 2.87 19.69
C ASN A 23 18.04 3.49 19.17
N PHE A 24 17.14 3.86 20.07
CA PHE A 24 15.97 4.66 19.73
C PHE A 24 16.36 6.15 19.72
N PRO A 25 16.26 6.85 18.57
CA PRO A 25 16.39 8.30 18.53
C PRO A 25 15.16 8.96 19.17
N GLN A 26 15.41 9.89 20.10
CA GLN A 26 14.37 10.73 20.69
C GLN A 26 13.88 11.75 19.66
N LEU A 27 12.58 11.71 19.34
CA LEU A 27 11.91 12.72 18.53
C LEU A 27 11.60 13.94 19.40
N THR A 28 12.34 15.03 19.21
CA THR A 28 11.95 16.36 19.68
C THR A 28 10.96 16.96 18.68
N VAL A 29 9.72 17.19 19.12
CA VAL A 29 8.70 17.89 18.34
C VAL A 29 8.96 19.40 18.44
N PRO A 30 9.12 20.14 17.33
CA PRO A 30 9.13 21.59 17.35
C PRO A 30 7.71 22.11 17.62
N THR A 31 7.59 22.90 18.68
CA THR A 31 6.40 23.70 18.98
C THR A 31 6.38 24.88 18.01
N ALA A 32 5.43 24.89 17.07
CA ALA A 32 5.17 26.04 16.22
C ALA A 32 4.27 27.02 16.99
N GLU A 33 4.81 28.20 17.27
CA GLU A 33 4.13 29.34 17.87
C GLU A 33 3.23 29.99 16.81
N VAL A 34 1.93 30.12 17.12
CA VAL A 34 0.93 30.73 16.24
C VAL A 34 0.96 32.25 16.48
N GLU A 35 1.46 32.98 15.48
CA GLU A 35 1.46 34.44 15.46
C GLU A 35 0.05 34.94 15.08
N ILE A 36 -0.68 35.47 16.06
CA ILE A 36 -1.99 36.10 15.87
C ILE A 36 -1.76 37.52 15.36
N LYS A 37 -2.13 37.77 14.10
CA LYS A 37 -2.06 39.09 13.49
C LYS A 37 -3.30 39.91 13.85
N THR A 38 -3.05 41.01 14.55
CA THR A 38 -4.03 42.02 14.99
C THR A 38 -4.66 42.75 13.80
N GLU A 39 -5.97 42.95 13.95
CA GLU A 39 -6.96 43.58 13.08
C GLU A 39 -6.80 45.11 13.03
N GLU A 40 -6.95 45.71 11.84
CA GLU A 40 -6.98 47.16 11.62
C GLU A 40 -8.44 47.57 11.31
N ASP A 41 -8.96 48.45 12.16
CA ASP A 41 -10.32 48.96 12.23
C ASP A 41 -10.53 50.06 11.17
N GLU A 42 -11.38 49.79 10.17
CA GLU A 42 -11.84 50.78 9.20
C GLU A 42 -13.29 51.23 9.44
N ALA A 43 -13.46 52.54 9.32
CA ALA A 43 -14.64 53.34 9.62
C ALA A 43 -15.91 52.96 8.84
N PRO A 44 -17.11 53.25 9.37
CA PRO A 44 -18.37 52.82 8.79
C PRO A 44 -18.75 53.67 7.56
N THR A 45 -18.74 53.04 6.39
CA THR A 45 -19.34 53.60 5.17
C THR A 45 -20.83 53.24 5.13
N ALA A 46 -21.69 54.24 4.94
CA ALA A 46 -23.13 54.08 4.85
C ALA A 46 -23.53 53.19 3.66
N ILE A 47 -24.14 52.04 3.96
CA ILE A 47 -24.55 51.01 3.01
C ILE A 47 -25.94 51.31 2.45
N SER A 48 -26.04 51.35 1.11
CA SER A 48 -27.30 51.35 0.35
C SER A 48 -28.03 50.01 0.52
N PRO A 49 -29.38 49.95 0.50
CA PRO A 49 -30.10 48.68 0.63
C PRO A 49 -29.90 47.80 -0.61
N THR A 50 -28.90 46.93 -0.56
CA THR A 50 -28.70 45.83 -1.50
C THR A 50 -29.66 44.70 -1.15
N SER A 51 -30.46 44.25 -2.11
CA SER A 51 -31.34 43.09 -1.98
C SER A 51 -30.52 41.86 -1.56
N ILE A 52 -30.80 41.32 -0.37
CA ILE A 52 -30.16 40.12 0.16
C ILE A 52 -30.57 38.94 -0.73
N PRO A 53 -29.64 38.27 -1.43
CA PRO A 53 -29.96 37.04 -2.14
C PRO A 53 -30.30 35.97 -1.10
N THR A 54 -31.49 35.37 -1.22
CA THR A 54 -31.85 34.18 -0.46
C THR A 54 -30.90 33.05 -0.87
N GLU A 55 -29.92 32.74 -0.03
CA GLU A 55 -29.08 31.55 -0.20
C GLU A 55 -29.94 30.31 -0.02
N THR A 56 -30.22 29.63 -1.13
CA THR A 56 -30.71 28.25 -1.11
C THR A 56 -29.60 27.38 -0.55
N ILE A 57 -29.72 26.97 0.72
CA ILE A 57 -28.80 26.03 1.36
C ILE A 57 -28.81 24.73 0.55
N ALA A 58 -27.70 24.44 -0.13
CA ALA A 58 -27.52 23.18 -0.84
C ALA A 58 -27.61 22.02 0.16
N PRO A 59 -28.21 20.88 -0.21
CA PRO A 59 -28.28 19.72 0.67
C PRO A 59 -26.86 19.34 1.12
N THR A 60 -26.63 19.32 2.43
CA THR A 60 -25.40 18.80 3.01
C THR A 60 -25.33 17.31 2.71
N ILE A 61 -24.41 16.90 1.85
CA ILE A 61 -24.15 15.50 1.55
C ILE A 61 -23.52 14.88 2.80
N GLU A 62 -24.23 13.95 3.43
CA GLU A 62 -23.70 13.17 4.54
C GLU A 62 -22.54 12.31 4.03
N PRO A 63 -21.35 12.33 4.67
CA PRO A 63 -20.22 11.55 4.20
C PRO A 63 -20.55 10.06 4.31
N SER A 64 -20.49 9.34 3.19
CA SER A 64 -20.62 7.89 3.18
C SER A 64 -19.56 7.25 4.09
N PRO A 65 -19.91 6.22 4.88
CA PRO A 65 -18.95 5.54 5.73
C PRO A 65 -17.83 4.92 4.88
N VAL A 66 -16.58 5.22 5.21
CA VAL A 66 -15.41 4.63 4.56
C VAL A 66 -15.20 3.23 5.12
N THR A 67 -15.35 2.21 4.29
CA THR A 67 -15.08 0.83 4.67
C THR A 67 -13.58 0.60 4.69
N MET A 68 -13.00 0.42 5.88
CA MET A 68 -11.59 0.04 6.02
C MET A 68 -11.40 -1.41 5.57
N VAL A 69 -10.52 -1.64 4.59
CA VAL A 69 -10.18 -2.99 4.11
C VAL A 69 -8.83 -3.43 4.70
N ASP A 70 -8.77 -4.68 5.15
CA ASP A 70 -7.52 -5.34 5.51
C ASP A 70 -6.89 -6.01 4.28
N TRP A 71 -5.67 -5.61 3.95
CA TRP A 71 -4.83 -6.15 2.89
C TRP A 71 -3.86 -7.23 3.39
N SER A 72 -3.72 -7.44 4.70
CA SER A 72 -2.75 -8.37 5.30
C SER A 72 -3.03 -9.82 4.93
N ASN A 73 -2.08 -10.73 5.17
CA ASN A 73 -2.09 -12.17 4.90
C ASN A 73 -1.73 -12.55 3.46
N VAL A 74 -1.98 -13.81 3.12
CA VAL A 74 -1.56 -14.43 1.86
C VAL A 74 -2.43 -13.97 0.69
N TRP A 75 -1.75 -13.57 -0.39
CA TRP A 75 -2.31 -13.27 -1.69
C TRP A 75 -1.61 -14.06 -2.78
N VAL A 76 -2.40 -14.59 -3.70
CA VAL A 76 -1.91 -15.13 -4.97
C VAL A 76 -1.94 -14.00 -5.98
N VAL A 77 -0.78 -13.68 -6.57
CA VAL A 77 -0.58 -12.57 -7.48
C VAL A 77 -0.13 -13.11 -8.84
N TRP A 78 -0.68 -12.55 -9.92
CA TRP A 78 -0.28 -12.84 -11.30
C TRP A 78 0.35 -11.59 -11.90
N ILE A 79 1.58 -11.74 -12.38
CA ILE A 79 2.44 -10.63 -12.81
C ILE A 79 2.68 -10.70 -14.31
N GLY A 80 2.44 -9.57 -14.98
CA GLY A 80 2.74 -9.35 -16.39
C GLY A 80 1.85 -10.15 -17.33
N SER A 81 2.07 -9.92 -18.62
CA SER A 81 1.25 -10.52 -19.69
C SER A 81 1.27 -12.05 -19.72
N SER A 82 2.34 -12.68 -19.20
CA SER A 82 2.43 -14.14 -19.06
C SER A 82 1.66 -14.70 -17.85
N SER A 83 1.06 -13.84 -17.01
CA SER A 83 0.37 -14.23 -15.78
C SER A 83 1.24 -15.11 -14.87
N LYS A 84 2.49 -14.73 -14.64
CA LYS A 84 3.38 -15.47 -13.74
C LYS A 84 2.77 -15.47 -12.33
N LYS A 85 2.42 -16.65 -11.83
CA LYS A 85 1.80 -16.83 -10.51
C LYS A 85 2.86 -16.78 -9.41
N VAL A 86 2.64 -15.94 -8.40
CA VAL A 86 3.53 -15.72 -7.26
C VAL A 86 2.67 -15.57 -6.00
N THR A 87 3.10 -16.14 -4.88
CA THR A 87 2.39 -15.99 -3.61
C THR A 87 3.12 -14.98 -2.73
N PHE A 88 2.43 -13.93 -2.32
CA PHE A 88 2.91 -12.94 -1.36
C PHE A 88 2.25 -13.16 -0.01
N ASP A 89 2.99 -12.95 1.07
CA ASP A 89 2.41 -12.70 2.39
C ASP A 89 2.49 -11.19 2.66
N PHE A 90 1.33 -10.53 2.72
CA PHE A 90 1.23 -9.09 2.91
C PHE A 90 1.11 -8.73 4.38
N LEU A 91 1.76 -7.65 4.76
CA LEU A 91 1.69 -7.04 6.09
C LEU A 91 1.21 -5.60 5.95
N GLN A 92 0.03 -5.31 6.49
CA GLN A 92 -0.48 -3.94 6.58
C GLN A 92 -0.13 -3.32 7.94
N GLN A 93 0.41 -2.11 7.91
CA GLN A 93 0.69 -1.29 9.09
C GLN A 93 0.18 0.13 8.86
N GLY A 94 -1.06 0.40 9.29
CA GLY A 94 -1.74 1.65 8.96
C GLY A 94 -1.96 1.77 7.46
N SER A 95 -1.49 2.87 6.86
CA SER A 95 -1.53 3.10 5.41
C SER A 95 -0.33 2.52 4.65
N LYS A 96 0.53 1.71 5.30
CA LYS A 96 1.65 1.04 4.64
C LYS A 96 1.33 -0.42 4.39
N LEU A 97 1.66 -0.88 3.19
CA LEU A 97 1.56 -2.29 2.79
C LEU A 97 2.95 -2.78 2.39
N SER A 98 3.39 -3.88 2.97
CA SER A 98 4.62 -4.54 2.55
C SER A 98 4.36 -6.02 2.25
N GLY A 99 5.23 -6.62 1.45
CA GLY A 99 5.13 -8.03 1.10
C GLY A 99 6.43 -8.57 0.53
N SER A 100 6.61 -9.88 0.62
CA SER A 100 7.71 -10.55 -0.08
C SER A 100 7.25 -11.86 -0.67
N ALA A 101 7.91 -12.27 -1.76
CA ALA A 101 7.67 -13.54 -2.40
C ALA A 101 8.96 -14.13 -2.96
N VAL A 102 9.15 -15.43 -2.76
CA VAL A 102 10.25 -16.18 -3.40
C VAL A 102 9.78 -16.67 -4.75
N VAL A 103 10.62 -16.51 -5.77
CA VAL A 103 10.38 -17.02 -7.12
C VAL A 103 11.47 -17.99 -7.55
N GLU A 104 11.24 -18.69 -8.65
CA GLU A 104 12.20 -19.65 -9.20
C GLU A 104 13.58 -19.01 -9.47
N GLY A 105 14.63 -19.81 -9.36
CA GLY A 105 16.02 -19.35 -9.54
C GLY A 105 16.65 -18.72 -8.30
N GLY A 106 15.98 -18.77 -7.13
CA GLY A 106 16.51 -18.21 -5.87
C GLY A 106 16.36 -16.70 -5.77
N HIS A 107 15.60 -16.09 -6.68
CA HIS A 107 15.25 -14.68 -6.62
C HIS A 107 14.03 -14.46 -5.73
N SER A 108 13.89 -13.24 -5.21
CA SER A 108 12.68 -12.79 -4.55
C SER A 108 12.20 -11.45 -5.09
N TYR A 109 10.92 -11.20 -4.90
CA TYR A 109 10.28 -9.91 -5.01
C TYR A 109 10.01 -9.32 -3.62
N ALA A 110 10.17 -8.01 -3.50
CA ALA A 110 9.75 -7.21 -2.35
C ALA A 110 8.76 -6.14 -2.83
N LEU A 111 7.60 -6.08 -2.20
CA LEU A 111 6.55 -5.10 -2.48
C LEU A 111 6.49 -4.11 -1.32
N ASN A 112 6.50 -2.82 -1.64
CA ASN A 112 6.31 -1.73 -0.67
C ASN A 112 5.35 -0.70 -1.24
N GLY A 113 4.22 -0.47 -0.57
CA GLY A 113 3.17 0.43 -1.03
C GLY A 113 2.56 1.29 0.07
N THR A 114 1.82 2.30 -0.39
CA THR A 114 0.98 3.17 0.44
C THR A 114 -0.46 3.02 0.00
N ILE A 115 -1.31 2.67 0.95
CA ILE A 115 -2.76 2.54 0.79
C ILE A 115 -3.35 3.96 0.79
N ALA A 116 -4.21 4.26 -0.18
CA ALA A 116 -4.90 5.53 -0.27
C ALA A 116 -5.97 5.68 0.84
N ASN A 117 -6.47 6.90 1.03
CA ASN A 117 -7.46 7.20 2.07
C ASN A 117 -8.81 6.48 1.87
N ASP A 118 -9.08 5.99 0.66
CA ASP A 118 -10.25 5.19 0.32
C ASP A 118 -10.14 3.72 0.75
N TRP A 119 -8.96 3.30 1.23
CA TRP A 119 -8.59 1.91 1.58
C TRP A 119 -8.70 0.89 0.44
N GLN A 120 -8.94 1.35 -0.79
CA GLN A 120 -9.25 0.52 -1.95
C GLN A 120 -8.13 0.52 -2.99
N SER A 121 -7.23 1.49 -2.95
CA SER A 121 -6.09 1.56 -3.87
C SER A 121 -4.75 1.56 -3.14
N VAL A 122 -3.73 0.99 -3.79
CA VAL A 122 -2.35 0.98 -3.29
C VAL A 122 -1.41 1.34 -4.42
N ASN A 123 -0.51 2.29 -4.15
CA ASN A 123 0.58 2.66 -5.04
C ASN A 123 1.93 2.37 -4.37
N GLY A 124 2.91 1.93 -5.14
CA GLY A 124 4.23 1.64 -4.58
C GLY A 124 5.22 1.02 -5.56
N THR A 125 6.23 0.36 -5.01
CA THR A 125 7.29 -0.30 -5.78
C THR A 125 7.31 -1.80 -5.57
N LEU A 126 7.58 -2.52 -6.66
CA LEU A 126 7.88 -3.93 -6.69
C LEU A 126 9.34 -4.12 -7.12
N GLU A 127 10.19 -4.47 -6.17
CA GLU A 127 11.62 -4.67 -6.37
C GLU A 127 11.94 -6.15 -6.48
N SER A 128 12.94 -6.47 -7.28
CA SER A 128 13.43 -7.83 -7.48
C SER A 128 14.91 -7.89 -7.16
N THR A 129 15.32 -8.99 -6.51
CA THR A 129 16.75 -9.28 -6.23
C THR A 129 17.64 -9.40 -7.47
N ASN A 130 17.07 -9.47 -8.68
CA ASN A 130 17.83 -9.37 -9.93
C ASN A 130 18.14 -7.92 -10.36
N GLY A 131 17.80 -6.92 -9.53
CA GLY A 131 18.06 -5.51 -9.78
C GLY A 131 16.99 -4.77 -10.58
N THR A 132 15.85 -5.40 -10.86
CA THR A 132 14.70 -4.74 -11.51
C THR A 132 13.74 -4.14 -10.47
N SER A 133 13.17 -2.97 -10.79
CA SER A 133 12.16 -2.29 -9.99
C SER A 133 11.04 -1.77 -10.88
N TYR A 134 9.81 -1.90 -10.42
CA TYR A 134 8.60 -1.45 -11.11
C TYR A 134 7.75 -0.63 -10.16
N GLU A 135 7.21 0.50 -10.63
CA GLU A 135 6.09 1.15 -9.96
C GLU A 135 4.85 0.30 -10.16
N PHE A 136 3.98 0.21 -9.16
CA PHE A 136 2.70 -0.47 -9.28
C PHE A 136 1.57 0.39 -8.77
N THR A 137 0.40 0.15 -9.34
CA THR A 137 -0.88 0.66 -8.85
C THR A 137 -1.89 -0.48 -8.89
N ILE A 138 -2.55 -0.75 -7.76
CA ILE A 138 -3.59 -1.78 -7.64
C ILE A 138 -4.86 -1.22 -7.04
N TYR A 139 -5.99 -1.78 -7.43
CA TYR A 139 -7.34 -1.43 -6.97
C TYR A 139 -8.08 -2.70 -6.56
N LEU A 140 -8.67 -2.69 -5.37
CA LEU A 140 -9.60 -3.73 -4.96
C LEU A 140 -10.82 -3.73 -5.87
N LEU A 141 -11.29 -4.93 -6.17
CA LEU A 141 -12.57 -5.16 -6.79
C LEU A 141 -13.66 -5.19 -5.72
N ASP A 142 -14.93 -5.08 -6.14
CA ASP A 142 -16.11 -5.07 -5.26
C ASP A 142 -16.18 -6.27 -4.29
N THR A 143 -15.54 -7.38 -4.64
CA THR A 143 -15.49 -8.59 -3.80
C THR A 143 -14.58 -8.43 -2.59
N LEU A 144 -13.73 -7.40 -2.54
CA LEU A 144 -12.68 -7.13 -1.54
C LEU A 144 -11.67 -8.27 -1.35
N ALA A 145 -11.76 -9.31 -2.18
CA ALA A 145 -10.90 -10.49 -2.13
C ALA A 145 -10.01 -10.60 -3.38
N GLN A 146 -10.08 -9.61 -4.26
CA GLN A 146 -9.43 -9.56 -5.55
C GLN A 146 -8.98 -8.12 -5.83
N PHE A 147 -7.87 -7.97 -6.54
CA PHE A 147 -7.43 -6.68 -7.07
C PHE A 147 -6.99 -6.82 -8.52
N ASN A 148 -7.14 -5.73 -9.28
CA ASN A 148 -6.50 -5.53 -10.58
C ASN A 148 -5.55 -4.33 -10.51
N GLY A 149 -4.76 -4.11 -11.55
CA GLY A 149 -3.70 -3.11 -11.47
C GLY A 149 -2.75 -3.17 -12.65
N ASN A 150 -1.65 -2.42 -12.52
CA ASN A 150 -0.60 -2.42 -13.52
C ASN A 150 0.78 -2.21 -12.88
N LEU A 151 1.82 -2.64 -13.59
CA LEU A 151 3.21 -2.25 -13.36
C LEU A 151 3.63 -1.24 -14.41
N ASN A 152 4.24 -0.12 -13.98
CA ASN A 152 4.68 0.99 -14.81
C ASN A 152 3.60 1.53 -15.78
N GLY A 153 2.32 1.35 -15.46
CA GLY A 153 1.21 1.75 -16.33
C GLY A 153 0.94 0.82 -17.52
N THR A 154 1.72 -0.24 -17.75
CA THR A 154 1.69 -1.00 -19.01
C THR A 154 1.50 -2.51 -18.86
N GLU A 155 2.06 -3.12 -17.82
CA GLU A 155 1.97 -4.58 -17.63
C GLU A 155 0.84 -4.92 -16.65
N PRO A 156 0.01 -5.93 -16.91
CA PRO A 156 -1.07 -6.32 -16.00
C PRO A 156 -0.54 -6.83 -14.66
N PHE A 157 -1.21 -6.46 -13.58
CA PHE A 157 -0.84 -6.87 -12.23
C PHE A 157 -2.09 -7.08 -11.40
N CYS A 158 -2.37 -8.32 -11.01
CA CYS A 158 -3.61 -8.67 -10.32
C CYS A 158 -3.37 -9.72 -9.26
N GLY A 159 -4.30 -9.84 -8.32
CA GLY A 159 -4.20 -10.83 -7.27
C GLY A 159 -5.55 -11.17 -6.66
N ALA A 160 -5.54 -12.25 -5.90
CA ALA A 160 -6.69 -12.75 -5.17
C ALA A 160 -6.23 -13.35 -3.85
N ARG A 161 -7.12 -13.31 -2.85
CA ARG A 161 -6.99 -14.12 -1.63
C ARG A 161 -6.84 -15.59 -2.01
N ASP A 162 -6.14 -16.38 -1.18
CA ASP A 162 -5.86 -17.80 -1.47
C ASP A 162 -7.12 -18.64 -1.75
N SER A 163 -8.26 -18.26 -1.17
CA SER A 163 -9.57 -18.91 -1.39
C SER A 163 -10.37 -18.39 -2.59
N SER A 164 -9.85 -17.40 -3.32
CA SER A 164 -10.56 -16.70 -4.40
C SER A 164 -9.96 -17.00 -5.77
N ALA A 165 -10.82 -16.96 -6.80
CA ALA A 165 -10.37 -17.13 -8.17
C ALA A 165 -9.55 -15.94 -8.65
N LYS A 166 -8.73 -16.15 -9.69
CA LYS A 166 -8.06 -15.04 -10.41
C LYS A 166 -9.11 -14.06 -10.95
N PRO A 167 -8.90 -12.74 -10.86
CA PRO A 167 -9.74 -11.75 -11.53
C PRO A 167 -9.87 -12.02 -13.03
N ALA A 168 -11.04 -11.71 -13.60
CA ALA A 168 -11.26 -11.84 -15.05
C ALA A 168 -10.32 -10.93 -15.85
N THR A 169 -10.14 -9.69 -15.37
CA THR A 169 -9.25 -8.69 -15.96
C THR A 169 -8.16 -8.34 -14.96
N CYS A 170 -6.90 -8.46 -15.37
CA CYS A 170 -5.76 -8.11 -14.53
C CYS A 170 -5.27 -6.69 -14.72
N PHE A 171 -5.40 -6.14 -15.92
CA PHE A 171 -4.99 -4.77 -16.23
C PHE A 171 -6.05 -3.77 -15.75
N ALA A 172 -5.66 -2.80 -14.92
CA ALA A 172 -6.48 -1.64 -14.62
C ALA A 172 -6.02 -0.45 -15.48
N SER A 173 -6.91 0.06 -16.33
CA SER A 173 -6.66 1.29 -17.07
C SER A 173 -6.65 2.47 -16.09
N VAL A 174 -5.56 3.23 -16.08
CA VAL A 174 -5.51 4.49 -15.35
C VAL A 174 -6.41 5.48 -16.10
N VAL A 175 -7.61 5.71 -15.59
CA VAL A 175 -8.45 6.84 -16.01
C VAL A 175 -7.94 8.07 -15.28
N ASN A 176 -7.13 8.87 -15.98
CA ASN A 176 -6.77 10.23 -15.56
C ASN A 176 -7.96 11.17 -15.69
#